data_AF-A0A4U5MR01-F1
#
_entry.id   AF-A0A4U5MR01-F1
#
_cell.length_a   1.000
_cell.length_b   1.000
_cell.length_c   1.000
_cell.angle_alpha   90.00
_cell.angle_beta   90.00
_cell.angle_gamma   90.00
#
_symmetry.space_group_name_H-M   'P 1'
#
loop_
_entity.id
_entity.type
_entity.pdbx_description
1 polymer ?
#
loop_
_entity_poly.entity_id
_entity_poly.type
_entity_poly.pdbx_seq_one_letter_code
_entity_poly.pdbx_strand_id
1 'polypeptide(L)'
;MEGASEEVVLRTNSIWKNPFDDNQYRGIELANGLRALLVSSSRTDMSAAAMSVKVGSLMDPINYQGLAHFCEHMVAAGGSQKYPDENGFMTFAESKYGYFNASTGSDKTSYVFKVPSECFEEALDRFSQCFVSPVFTESLAEREVKAVDSEFWEVANKYYKKLVAVRKALSKKGHDYRKFACGNSKTLRTVPGRTLKQAVKTFHDTHYSANLMTLCVIDNRPLDEMEETLKTLDFHKIPNKNLETKVWNEHPYGRDDLGFLVNLAGSSSVIRLEFPTGDFDQFYNSQPAEYVVQLINCPLQGGLVANLKKREWIRRLLAHHTTIARGFGLFSVTISSTRLGLKHVPEMLELIFSYIGHLKRVGVQEWIHKEILSSRMLKERHSKISSYSRAEDLSEALGTVPFEDVLKKGFADSFDQGTIYRVLDHLDPYNMNCMVMSSETDDSNFPLRDEHYDFMYKKSKIEEQGKENCRVAMEKSSGTWSLPDRNPYLVDMPNVEHIEYLKTNVKTFRDDEFVNVRHQQKSCPKEPELEIGISVVLPSLCDDLQEFSLAYMFAQYFKHERLVCVY
;
A
#
# COMPACT_ATOMS: atom_id res chain seq x y z
N MET A 1 18.36 39.13 17.12
CA MET A 1 18.54 38.63 15.74
C MET A 1 19.94 38.05 15.61
N GLU A 2 20.14 36.88 16.21
CA GLU A 2 21.31 35.99 16.06
C GLU A 2 20.80 34.65 16.60
N GLY A 3 20.54 33.66 15.72
CA GLY A 3 19.97 32.37 16.11
C GLY A 3 19.19 31.62 15.03
N ALA A 4 18.74 32.28 13.95
CA ALA A 4 17.86 31.66 12.95
C ALA A 4 18.59 30.88 11.84
N SER A 5 19.93 30.83 11.82
CA SER A 5 20.71 30.22 10.74
C SER A 5 21.23 28.80 11.01
N GLU A 6 20.96 28.21 12.18
CA GLU A 6 21.51 26.90 12.57
C GLU A 6 20.51 25.73 12.50
N GLU A 7 19.24 25.97 12.17
CA GLU A 7 18.21 24.91 12.25
C GLU A 7 18.11 24.02 11.00
N VAL A 8 18.45 24.51 9.81
CA VAL A 8 18.39 23.74 8.55
C VAL A 8 19.81 23.50 8.04
N VAL A 9 20.22 22.23 7.98
CA VAL A 9 21.58 21.82 7.59
C VAL A 9 21.70 21.46 6.12
N LEU A 10 20.58 21.11 5.47
CA LEU A 10 20.51 20.85 4.04
C LEU A 10 19.20 21.39 3.46
N ARG A 11 19.29 22.00 2.27
CA ARG A 11 18.15 22.50 1.50
C ARG A 11 18.36 22.16 0.02
N THR A 12 17.34 21.61 -0.63
CA THR A 12 17.35 21.34 -2.07
C THR A 12 15.98 21.63 -2.68
N ASN A 13 15.99 22.32 -3.82
CA ASN A 13 14.80 22.48 -4.67
C ASN A 13 14.88 21.59 -5.92
N SER A 14 15.98 20.85 -6.09
CA SER A 14 16.26 20.01 -7.25
C SER A 14 15.57 18.66 -7.13
N ILE A 15 14.24 18.67 -7.16
CA ILE A 15 13.42 17.48 -7.01
C ILE A 15 12.84 17.11 -8.37
N TRP A 16 13.11 15.88 -8.82
CA TRP A 16 12.49 15.37 -10.03
C TRP A 16 10.97 15.38 -9.86
N LYS A 17 10.25 15.81 -10.89
CA LYS A 17 8.78 15.78 -10.89
C LYS A 17 8.26 15.37 -12.25
N ASN A 18 7.08 14.76 -12.25
CA ASN A 18 6.33 14.51 -13.48
C ASN A 18 6.07 15.86 -14.19
N PRO A 19 6.26 15.96 -15.53
CA PRO A 19 5.99 17.19 -16.28
C PRO A 19 4.58 17.77 -16.11
N PHE A 20 3.60 16.94 -15.71
CA PHE A 20 2.22 17.35 -15.43
C PHE A 20 1.99 17.86 -14.01
N ASP A 21 2.99 17.73 -13.13
CA ASP A 21 2.92 18.20 -11.75
C ASP A 21 3.23 19.70 -11.65
N ASP A 22 2.20 20.50 -11.37
CA ASP A 22 2.32 21.94 -11.22
C ASP A 22 2.67 22.41 -9.80
N ASN A 23 2.82 21.47 -8.85
CA ASN A 23 3.26 21.81 -7.51
C ASN A 23 4.73 22.23 -7.48
N GLN A 24 5.09 22.96 -6.43
CA GLN A 24 6.47 23.30 -6.11
C GLN A 24 6.95 22.46 -4.93
N TYR A 25 8.23 22.09 -4.94
CA TYR A 25 8.81 21.17 -3.98
C TYR A 25 10.09 21.74 -3.36
N ARG A 26 10.30 21.47 -2.07
CA ARG A 26 11.58 21.73 -1.38
C ARG A 26 11.86 20.64 -0.36
N GLY A 27 13.04 20.05 -0.45
CA GLY A 27 13.59 19.18 0.59
C GLY A 27 14.41 19.99 1.57
N ILE A 28 14.21 19.77 2.87
CA ILE A 28 15.04 20.31 3.94
C ILE A 28 15.44 19.21 4.93
N GLU A 29 16.62 19.34 5.52
CA GLU A 29 17.04 18.53 6.66
C GLU A 29 17.34 19.46 7.83
N LEU A 30 16.70 19.20 8.97
CA LEU A 30 16.93 19.95 10.20
C LEU A 30 18.21 19.48 10.91
N ALA A 31 18.77 20.30 11.78
CA ALA A 31 19.99 19.97 12.54
C ALA A 31 19.89 18.71 13.42
N ASN A 32 18.67 18.32 13.81
CA ASN A 32 18.41 17.07 14.53
C ASN A 32 18.28 15.84 13.59
N GLY A 33 18.52 15.99 12.29
CA GLY A 33 18.44 14.91 11.29
C GLY A 33 17.03 14.59 10.80
N LEU A 34 16.00 15.33 11.22
CA LEU A 34 14.66 15.22 10.65
C LEU A 34 14.70 15.72 9.20
N ARG A 35 14.34 14.86 8.26
CA ARG A 35 14.17 15.22 6.84
C ARG A 35 12.73 15.59 6.58
N ALA A 36 12.49 16.74 5.94
CA ALA A 36 11.16 17.21 5.58
C ALA A 36 11.03 17.55 4.09
N LEU A 37 9.90 17.21 3.48
CA LEU A 37 9.51 17.60 2.14
C LEU A 37 8.36 18.59 2.21
N LEU A 38 8.55 19.77 1.63
CA LEU A 38 7.53 20.81 1.50
C LEU A 38 6.95 20.76 0.10
N VAL A 39 5.62 20.77 0.01
CA VAL A 39 4.85 20.75 -1.23
C VAL A 39 3.90 21.94 -1.23
N SER A 40 4.19 22.93 -2.07
CA SER A 40 3.28 24.06 -2.30
C SER A 40 2.34 23.70 -3.46
N SER A 41 1.05 23.56 -3.12
CA SER A 41 -0.03 23.21 -4.05
C SER A 41 -1.11 24.28 -4.03
N SER A 42 -1.13 25.15 -5.04
CA SER A 42 -2.13 26.21 -5.15
C SER A 42 -3.56 25.69 -5.38
N ARG A 43 -3.74 24.39 -5.60
CA ARG A 43 -5.03 23.73 -5.85
C ARG A 43 -5.67 23.15 -4.60
N THR A 44 -4.98 23.16 -3.45
CA THR A 44 -5.47 22.51 -2.25
C THR A 44 -6.22 23.48 -1.35
N ASP A 45 -7.47 23.14 -1.01
CA ASP A 45 -8.22 23.81 0.06
C ASP A 45 -7.95 23.15 1.43
N MET A 46 -7.54 21.87 1.40
CA MET A 46 -7.20 21.07 2.59
C MET A 46 -5.68 20.85 2.64
N SER A 47 -5.02 21.47 3.60
CA SER A 47 -3.60 21.22 3.86
C SER A 47 -3.42 19.92 4.64
N ALA A 48 -2.28 19.27 4.47
CA ALA A 48 -2.00 17.97 5.07
C ALA A 48 -0.54 17.84 5.48
N ALA A 49 -0.27 17.07 6.52
CA ALA A 49 1.09 16.66 6.85
C ALA A 49 1.11 15.21 7.33
N ALA A 50 2.25 14.55 7.09
CA ALA A 50 2.49 13.19 7.54
C ALA A 50 3.91 13.03 8.08
N MET A 51 4.04 12.29 9.17
CA MET A 51 5.30 11.89 9.78
C MET A 51 5.44 10.37 9.68
N SER A 52 6.50 9.90 9.02
CA SER A 52 6.88 8.49 9.03
C SER A 52 8.06 8.28 9.97
N VAL A 53 7.94 7.31 10.88
CA VAL A 53 8.99 6.90 11.81
C VAL A 53 9.46 5.51 11.38
N LYS A 54 10.76 5.30 11.18
CA LYS A 54 11.34 3.99 10.78
C LYS A 54 11.37 2.96 11.93
N VAL A 55 10.26 2.81 12.64
CA VAL A 55 10.05 1.94 13.80
C VAL A 55 8.70 1.25 13.61
N GLY A 56 8.62 -0.06 13.79
CA GLY A 56 7.36 -0.80 13.62
C GLY A 56 7.31 -2.08 14.43
N SER A 57 6.27 -2.88 14.21
CA SER A 57 5.96 -4.07 15.03
C SER A 57 7.03 -5.16 15.06
N LEU A 58 7.97 -5.21 14.10
CA LEU A 58 9.08 -6.16 14.17
C LEU A 58 10.03 -5.84 15.33
N MET A 59 10.06 -4.60 15.80
CA MET A 59 10.88 -4.15 16.93
C MET A 59 10.20 -4.41 18.29
N ASP A 60 8.99 -4.98 18.30
CA ASP A 60 8.28 -5.28 19.53
C ASP A 60 9.11 -6.19 20.45
N PRO A 61 9.15 -5.91 21.77
CA PRO A 61 9.67 -6.86 22.74
C PRO A 61 8.85 -8.16 22.72
N ILE A 62 9.49 -9.31 22.88
CA ILE A 62 8.80 -10.62 22.83
C ILE A 62 7.66 -10.75 23.85
N ASN A 63 7.80 -10.07 25.00
CA ASN A 63 6.81 -10.07 26.08
C ASN A 63 5.68 -9.03 25.88
N TYR A 64 5.79 -8.17 24.86
CA TYR A 64 4.84 -7.10 24.54
C TYR A 64 4.63 -7.04 23.02
N GLN A 65 4.08 -8.10 22.45
CA GLN A 65 3.77 -8.12 21.01
C GLN A 65 2.59 -7.19 20.73
N GLY A 66 2.74 -6.29 19.76
CA GLY A 66 1.86 -5.16 19.49
C GLY A 66 2.28 -3.84 20.16
N LEU A 67 3.46 -3.76 20.79
CA LEU A 67 3.86 -2.56 21.54
C LEU A 67 4.13 -1.36 20.64
N ALA A 68 4.63 -1.55 19.42
CA ALA A 68 4.78 -0.46 18.45
C ALA A 68 3.42 0.13 18.06
N HIS A 69 2.42 -0.72 17.82
CA HIS A 69 1.05 -0.32 17.53
C HIS A 69 0.43 0.40 18.73
N PHE A 70 0.61 -0.13 19.93
CA PHE A 70 0.16 0.53 21.15
C PHE A 70 0.89 1.86 21.41
N CYS A 71 2.18 1.96 21.08
CA CYS A 71 2.94 3.22 21.17
C CYS A 71 2.37 4.27 20.23
N GLU A 72 1.91 3.85 19.05
CA GLU A 72 1.26 4.74 18.10
C GLU A 72 -0.03 5.34 18.66
N HIS A 73 -0.92 4.51 19.21
CA HIS A 73 -2.11 4.97 19.95
C HIS A 73 -1.76 5.96 21.06
N MET A 74 -0.77 5.62 21.90
CA MET A 74 -0.39 6.46 23.04
C MET A 74 0.18 7.82 22.60
N VAL A 75 0.93 7.87 21.48
CA VAL A 75 1.43 9.13 20.89
C VAL A 75 0.30 9.96 20.28
N ALA A 76 -0.67 9.30 19.64
CA ALA A 76 -1.83 9.96 19.03
C ALA A 76 -2.81 10.52 20.07
N ALA A 77 -3.12 9.71 21.09
CA ALA A 77 -4.19 9.98 22.06
C ALA A 77 -3.71 10.71 23.33
N GLY A 78 -2.42 10.62 23.69
CA GLY A 78 -1.96 11.07 25.01
C GLY A 78 -1.78 12.57 25.21
N GLY A 79 -1.89 13.35 24.14
CA GLY A 79 -1.50 14.75 24.19
C GLY A 79 0.01 14.92 24.41
N SER A 80 0.42 16.11 24.80
CA SER A 80 1.81 16.52 24.96
C SER A 80 1.97 17.49 26.13
N GLN A 81 3.19 17.85 26.51
CA GLN A 81 3.39 18.84 27.58
C GLN A 81 2.77 20.21 27.24
N LYS A 82 2.81 20.62 25.96
CA LYS A 82 2.22 21.89 25.49
C LYS A 82 0.70 21.80 25.30
N TYR A 83 0.19 20.63 24.88
CA TYR A 83 -1.23 20.34 24.69
C TYR A 83 -1.62 19.09 25.48
N PRO A 84 -1.88 19.19 26.79
CA PRO A 84 -2.02 18.04 27.69
C PRO A 84 -3.36 17.32 27.59
N ASP A 85 -4.33 17.90 26.86
CA ASP A 85 -5.64 17.29 26.68
C ASP A 85 -5.49 16.00 25.87
N GLU A 86 -5.91 14.88 26.46
CA GLU A 86 -6.00 13.60 25.78
C GLU A 86 -6.96 13.71 24.59
N ASN A 87 -6.61 13.07 23.48
CA ASN A 87 -7.27 13.20 22.17
C ASN A 87 -7.38 14.65 21.68
N GLY A 88 -6.64 15.60 22.26
CA GLY A 88 -6.78 17.03 21.96
C GLY A 88 -6.48 17.36 20.51
N PHE A 89 -5.48 16.71 19.89
CA PHE A 89 -5.17 16.92 18.48
C PHE A 89 -6.24 16.32 17.54
N MET A 90 -6.68 15.08 17.81
CA MET A 90 -7.74 14.43 17.04
C MET A 90 -9.04 15.25 17.11
N THR A 91 -9.45 15.64 18.32
CA THR A 91 -10.63 16.47 18.55
C THR A 91 -10.52 17.82 17.85
N PHE A 92 -9.34 18.46 17.89
CA PHE A 92 -9.09 19.69 17.15
C PHE A 92 -9.29 19.49 15.65
N ALA A 93 -8.64 18.49 15.05
CA ALA A 93 -8.75 18.23 13.61
C ALA A 93 -10.20 17.99 13.20
N GLU A 94 -10.93 17.12 13.91
CA GLU A 94 -12.35 16.83 13.65
C GLU A 94 -13.23 18.08 13.78
N SER A 95 -13.01 18.92 14.81
CA SER A 95 -13.77 20.17 15.01
C SER A 95 -13.60 21.18 13.87
N LYS A 96 -12.53 21.03 13.07
CA LYS A 96 -12.24 21.84 11.88
C LYS A 96 -12.61 21.14 10.58
N TYR A 97 -13.43 20.08 10.61
CA TYR A 97 -13.74 19.25 9.43
C TYR A 97 -12.51 18.58 8.80
N GLY A 98 -11.44 18.45 9.59
CA GLY A 98 -10.25 17.72 9.25
C GLY A 98 -10.35 16.24 9.59
N TYR A 99 -9.21 15.56 9.49
CA TYR A 99 -9.07 14.14 9.79
C TYR A 99 -7.64 13.86 10.22
N PHE A 100 -7.47 12.99 11.22
CA PHE A 100 -6.19 12.46 11.66
C PHE A 100 -6.28 10.94 11.65
N ASN A 101 -5.19 10.28 11.30
CA ASN A 101 -5.04 8.85 11.52
C ASN A 101 -3.56 8.51 11.71
N ALA A 102 -3.31 7.32 12.22
CA ALA A 102 -2.00 6.72 12.24
C ALA A 102 -2.08 5.23 11.87
N SER A 103 -0.94 4.67 11.49
CA SER A 103 -0.86 3.25 11.16
C SER A 103 0.51 2.69 11.50
N THR A 104 0.52 1.48 12.06
CA THR A 104 1.76 0.77 12.37
C THR A 104 1.98 -0.41 11.43
N GLY A 105 3.06 -0.32 10.66
CA GLY A 105 3.56 -1.38 9.78
C GLY A 105 4.52 -2.33 10.48
N SER A 106 5.27 -3.08 9.67
CA SER A 106 6.28 -4.03 10.18
C SER A 106 7.54 -3.30 10.67
N ASP A 107 8.04 -2.32 9.93
CA ASP A 107 9.29 -1.59 10.24
C ASP A 107 9.15 -0.06 10.16
N LYS A 108 7.91 0.42 10.18
CA LYS A 108 7.55 1.84 10.15
C LYS A 108 6.21 2.10 10.83
N THR A 109 6.03 3.32 11.32
CA THR A 109 4.77 3.87 11.82
C THR A 109 4.52 5.21 11.13
N SER A 110 3.31 5.44 10.62
CA SER A 110 2.89 6.65 9.92
C SER A 110 1.86 7.39 10.75
N TYR A 111 1.95 8.71 10.83
CA TYR A 111 0.95 9.60 11.42
C TYR A 111 0.62 10.66 10.39
N VAL A 112 -0.66 10.86 10.08
CA VAL A 112 -1.06 11.76 9.00
C VAL A 112 -2.35 12.50 9.36
N PHE A 113 -2.41 13.78 9.00
CA PHE A 113 -3.62 14.57 9.14
C PHE A 113 -3.88 15.46 7.93
N LYS A 114 -5.13 15.91 7.81
CA LYS A 114 -5.53 17.03 6.96
C LYS A 114 -6.51 17.95 7.69
N VAL A 115 -6.46 19.24 7.41
CA VAL A 115 -7.40 20.27 7.90
C VAL A 115 -7.57 21.34 6.83
N PRO A 116 -8.62 22.19 6.90
CA PRO A 116 -8.68 23.41 6.10
C PRO A 116 -7.42 24.25 6.29
N SER A 117 -6.93 24.84 5.20
CA SER A 117 -5.61 25.48 5.15
C SER A 117 -5.48 26.65 6.14
N GLU A 118 -6.59 27.31 6.50
CA GLU A 118 -6.60 28.42 7.46
C GLU A 118 -6.29 27.96 8.90
N CYS A 119 -6.50 26.67 9.20
CA CYS A 119 -6.24 26.08 10.53
C CYS A 119 -4.91 25.29 10.57
N PHE A 120 -4.17 25.26 9.47
CA PHE A 120 -3.08 24.31 9.28
C PHE A 120 -1.87 24.58 10.18
N GLU A 121 -1.52 25.84 10.40
CA GLU A 121 -0.37 26.19 11.25
C GLU A 121 -0.57 25.75 12.71
N GLU A 122 -1.76 25.97 13.28
CA GLU A 122 -2.10 25.48 14.63
C GLU A 122 -2.14 23.94 14.67
N ALA A 123 -2.68 23.31 13.62
CA ALA A 123 -2.69 21.86 13.50
C ALA A 123 -1.27 21.29 13.49
N LEU A 124 -0.37 21.91 12.74
CA LEU A 124 1.00 21.49 12.57
C LEU A 124 1.81 21.69 13.87
N ASP A 125 1.54 22.75 14.63
CA ASP A 125 2.10 22.96 15.97
C ASP A 125 1.70 21.82 16.91
N ARG A 126 0.39 21.52 17.03
CA ARG A 126 -0.12 20.41 17.84
C ARG A 126 0.48 19.08 17.42
N PHE A 127 0.57 18.83 16.12
CA PHE A 127 1.17 17.62 15.56
C PHE A 127 2.65 17.47 15.90
N SER A 128 3.44 18.56 15.87
CA SER A 128 4.85 18.53 16.24
C SER A 128 5.05 18.03 17.69
N GLN A 129 4.15 18.43 18.60
CA GLN A 129 4.26 18.12 20.01
C GLN A 129 4.02 16.64 20.34
N CYS A 130 3.31 15.90 19.48
CA CYS A 130 3.17 14.45 19.58
C CYS A 130 4.53 13.74 19.56
N PHE A 131 5.54 14.32 18.91
CA PHE A 131 6.88 13.74 18.79
C PHE A 131 7.93 14.37 19.70
N VAL A 132 7.71 15.64 20.10
CA VAL A 132 8.64 16.37 20.98
C VAL A 132 8.48 15.93 22.43
N SER A 133 7.25 15.88 22.94
CA SER A 133 7.01 15.66 24.38
C SER A 133 5.68 14.94 24.67
N PRO A 134 5.42 13.76 24.08
CA PRO A 134 4.19 13.01 24.31
C PRO A 134 4.02 12.64 25.79
N VAL A 135 2.78 12.71 26.28
CA VAL A 135 2.43 12.36 27.66
C VAL A 135 1.87 10.95 27.71
N PHE A 136 2.49 10.11 28.54
CA PHE A 136 2.04 8.74 28.78
C PHE A 136 1.46 8.65 30.21
N THR A 137 0.15 8.49 30.35
CA THR A 137 -0.54 8.27 31.63
C THR A 137 -0.95 6.80 31.79
N GLU A 138 -1.08 6.33 33.04
CA GLU A 138 -1.56 4.96 33.29
C GLU A 138 -3.04 4.81 32.90
N SER A 139 -3.86 5.84 33.18
CA SER A 139 -5.28 5.89 32.84
C SER A 139 -5.55 5.83 31.33
N LEU A 140 -4.69 6.45 30.52
CA LEU A 140 -4.77 6.34 29.08
C LEU A 140 -4.37 4.94 28.63
N ALA A 141 -3.27 4.40 29.16
CA ALA A 141 -2.79 3.07 28.78
C ALA A 141 -3.85 1.97 29.02
N GLU A 142 -4.59 2.06 30.14
CA GLU A 142 -5.69 1.14 30.46
C GLU A 142 -6.91 1.25 29.53
N ARG A 143 -7.12 2.41 28.89
CA ARG A 143 -8.19 2.60 27.91
C ARG A 143 -7.75 2.23 26.50
N GLU A 144 -6.57 2.68 26.08
CA GLU A 144 -6.04 2.40 24.74
C GLU A 144 -5.79 0.90 24.54
N VAL A 145 -5.46 0.13 25.59
CA VAL A 145 -5.35 -1.33 25.44
C VAL A 145 -6.69 -1.97 25.07
N LYS A 146 -7.81 -1.40 25.52
CA LYS A 146 -9.16 -1.87 25.16
C LYS A 146 -9.54 -1.44 23.74
N ALA A 147 -9.08 -0.27 23.29
CA ALA A 147 -9.23 0.16 21.90
C ALA A 147 -8.50 -0.82 20.96
N VAL A 148 -7.22 -1.10 21.22
CA VAL A 148 -6.42 -2.08 20.45
C VAL A 148 -7.05 -3.48 20.48
N ASP A 149 -7.59 -3.93 21.61
CA ASP A 149 -8.30 -5.21 21.70
C ASP A 149 -9.57 -5.22 20.84
N SER A 150 -10.31 -4.12 20.82
CA SER A 150 -11.51 -3.97 19.98
C SER A 150 -11.17 -4.02 18.50
N GLU A 151 -10.15 -3.27 18.07
CA GLU A 151 -9.66 -3.30 16.69
C GLU A 151 -9.22 -4.69 16.26
N PHE A 152 -8.51 -5.41 17.13
CA PHE A 152 -8.14 -6.80 16.87
C PHE A 152 -9.38 -7.66 16.54
N TRP A 153 -10.43 -7.58 17.35
CA TRP A 153 -11.65 -8.37 17.14
C TRP A 153 -12.45 -7.96 15.91
N GLU A 154 -12.45 -6.68 15.52
CA GLU A 154 -13.09 -6.21 14.29
C GLU A 154 -12.51 -6.87 13.03
N VAL A 155 -11.20 -7.13 13.04
CA VAL A 155 -10.49 -7.72 11.89
C VAL A 155 -10.21 -9.23 12.05
N ALA A 156 -10.34 -9.80 13.25
CA ALA A 156 -9.89 -11.17 13.55
C ALA A 156 -10.49 -12.23 12.62
N ASN A 157 -11.76 -12.06 12.25
CA ASN A 157 -12.47 -13.00 11.38
C ASN A 157 -12.26 -12.75 9.88
N LYS A 158 -11.56 -11.67 9.50
CA LYS A 158 -11.32 -11.36 8.08
C LYS A 158 -10.33 -12.37 7.49
N TYR A 159 -10.67 -12.88 6.30
CA TYR A 159 -9.90 -13.93 5.63
C TYR A 159 -8.41 -13.58 5.48
N TYR A 160 -8.11 -12.32 5.14
CA TYR A 160 -6.74 -11.87 4.91
C TYR A 160 -5.91 -11.84 6.21
N LYS A 161 -6.52 -11.59 7.38
CA LYS A 161 -5.82 -11.68 8.68
C LYS A 161 -5.46 -13.12 9.02
N LYS A 162 -6.35 -14.09 8.75
CA LYS A 162 -6.04 -15.52 8.90
C LYS A 162 -4.86 -15.95 8.01
N LEU A 163 -4.85 -15.52 6.75
CA LEU A 163 -3.74 -15.80 5.82
C LEU A 163 -2.41 -15.18 6.31
N VAL A 164 -2.44 -13.95 6.84
CA VAL A 164 -1.24 -13.32 7.45
C VAL A 164 -0.78 -14.06 8.70
N ALA A 165 -1.70 -14.54 9.55
CA ALA A 165 -1.37 -15.31 10.74
C ALA A 165 -0.69 -16.64 10.39
N VAL A 166 -1.26 -17.40 9.45
CA VAL A 166 -0.63 -18.62 8.90
C VAL A 166 0.74 -18.30 8.32
N ARG A 167 0.85 -17.24 7.51
CA ARG A 167 2.11 -16.81 6.91
C ARG A 167 3.18 -16.60 7.98
N LYS A 168 2.89 -15.84 9.03
CA LYS A 168 3.80 -15.63 10.16
C LYS A 168 4.12 -16.93 10.91
N ALA A 169 3.14 -17.80 11.13
CA ALA A 169 3.33 -19.09 11.81
C ALA A 169 4.25 -20.06 11.06
N LEU A 170 4.33 -19.95 9.73
CA LEU A 170 5.25 -20.71 8.88
C LEU A 170 6.70 -20.22 8.93
N SER A 171 6.96 -18.99 9.38
CA SER A 171 8.32 -18.44 9.44
C SER A 171 9.16 -19.04 10.56
N LYS A 172 10.49 -18.88 10.48
CA LYS A 172 11.46 -19.36 11.48
C LYS A 172 11.06 -18.99 12.91
N LYS A 173 11.19 -19.95 13.82
CA LYS A 173 11.04 -19.68 15.26
C LYS A 173 12.13 -18.69 15.70
N GLY A 174 11.75 -17.68 16.48
CA GLY A 174 12.66 -16.65 16.98
C GLY A 174 12.89 -15.47 16.04
N HIS A 175 12.51 -15.55 14.76
CA HIS A 175 12.60 -14.41 13.85
C HIS A 175 11.53 -13.35 14.19
N ASP A 176 11.89 -12.06 14.15
CA ASP A 176 10.99 -10.96 14.53
C ASP A 176 9.69 -10.93 13.73
N TYR A 177 9.73 -11.34 12.45
CA TYR A 177 8.56 -11.47 11.59
C TYR A 177 7.44 -12.35 12.18
N ARG A 178 7.80 -13.32 13.03
CA ARG A 178 6.84 -14.23 13.66
C ARG A 178 6.01 -13.55 14.76
N LYS A 179 6.44 -12.38 15.27
CA LYS A 179 5.73 -11.64 16.31
C LYS A 179 4.33 -11.20 15.85
N PHE A 180 3.40 -11.15 16.80
CA PHE A 180 2.03 -10.72 16.65
C PHE A 180 1.93 -9.20 16.66
N ALA A 181 1.92 -8.63 15.46
CA ALA A 181 2.00 -7.19 15.24
C ALA A 181 0.79 -6.38 15.72
N CYS A 182 -0.40 -6.98 15.74
CA CYS A 182 -1.64 -6.27 16.07
C CYS A 182 -1.68 -5.89 17.55
N GLY A 183 -1.17 -6.76 18.43
CA GLY A 183 -1.45 -6.67 19.85
C GLY A 183 -2.91 -7.00 20.19
N ASN A 184 -3.14 -7.28 21.46
CA ASN A 184 -4.45 -7.37 22.09
C ASN A 184 -4.28 -7.30 23.61
N SER A 185 -5.39 -7.36 24.35
CA SER A 185 -5.38 -7.35 25.83
C SER A 185 -4.54 -8.48 26.45
N LYS A 186 -4.35 -9.60 25.75
CA LYS A 186 -3.47 -10.68 26.23
C LYS A 186 -2.02 -10.30 26.09
N THR A 187 -1.56 -9.75 24.97
CA THR A 187 -0.13 -9.46 24.74
C THR A 187 0.31 -8.11 25.30
N LEU A 188 -0.61 -7.16 25.46
CA LEU A 188 -0.38 -5.82 25.99
C LEU A 188 -0.89 -5.75 27.43
N ARG A 189 -0.11 -6.25 28.38
CA ARG A 189 -0.48 -6.28 29.79
C ARG A 189 0.68 -5.90 30.69
N THR A 190 0.38 -5.42 31.89
CA THR A 190 1.40 -5.27 32.94
C THR A 190 1.99 -6.64 33.27
N VAL A 191 3.32 -6.71 33.32
CA VAL A 191 4.07 -7.91 33.73
C VAL A 191 4.75 -7.62 35.07
N PRO A 192 5.11 -8.65 35.87
CA PRO A 192 5.81 -8.43 37.13
C PRO A 192 7.05 -7.52 36.95
N GLY A 193 7.08 -6.41 37.68
CA GLY A 193 8.19 -5.45 37.67
C GLY A 193 8.16 -4.38 36.56
N ARG A 194 7.17 -4.37 35.67
CA ARG A 194 7.02 -3.31 34.63
C ARG A 194 5.57 -3.09 34.21
N THR A 195 5.06 -1.88 34.41
CA THR A 195 3.72 -1.49 33.92
C THR A 195 3.70 -1.36 32.40
N LEU A 196 2.51 -1.49 31.79
CA LEU A 196 2.36 -1.29 30.35
C LEU A 196 2.78 0.14 29.94
N LYS A 197 2.43 1.15 30.75
CA LYS A 197 2.88 2.54 30.57
C LYS A 197 4.40 2.68 30.59
N GLN A 198 5.08 1.99 31.50
CA GLN A 198 6.55 1.98 31.54
C GLN A 198 7.15 1.31 30.30
N ALA A 199 6.54 0.21 29.83
CA ALA A 199 6.99 -0.50 28.64
C ALA A 199 6.87 0.37 27.38
N VAL A 200 5.72 1.02 27.15
CA VAL A 200 5.50 1.89 25.98
C VAL A 200 6.37 3.13 26.02
N LYS A 201 6.55 3.76 27.20
CA LYS A 201 7.47 4.88 27.36
C LYS A 201 8.91 4.46 27.03
N THR A 202 9.35 3.31 27.53
CA THR A 202 10.69 2.78 27.23
C THR A 202 10.86 2.52 25.74
N PHE A 203 9.83 1.98 25.08
CA PHE A 203 9.85 1.74 23.63
C PHE A 203 10.02 3.06 22.85
N HIS A 204 9.20 4.08 23.17
CA HIS A 204 9.34 5.41 22.59
C HIS A 204 10.73 6.02 22.83
N ASP A 205 11.19 6.02 24.08
CA ASP A 205 12.51 6.54 24.47
C ASP A 205 13.66 5.79 23.79
N THR A 206 13.48 4.52 23.43
CA THR A 206 14.50 3.72 22.75
C THR A 206 14.50 3.93 21.24
N HIS A 207 13.32 4.05 20.61
CA HIS A 207 13.20 3.92 19.16
C HIS A 207 12.83 5.22 18.42
N TYR A 208 12.10 6.15 19.04
CA TYR A 208 11.64 7.37 18.38
C TYR A 208 12.78 8.40 18.37
N SER A 209 13.42 8.60 17.22
CA SER A 209 14.57 9.50 17.06
C SER A 209 14.40 10.33 15.79
N ALA A 210 14.71 11.63 15.84
CA ALA A 210 14.55 12.55 14.70
C ALA A 210 15.26 12.06 13.42
N ASN A 211 16.46 11.47 13.53
CA ASN A 211 17.20 10.93 12.37
C ASN A 211 16.55 9.70 11.70
N LEU A 212 15.52 9.10 12.33
CA LEU A 212 14.70 8.02 11.80
C LEU A 212 13.29 8.50 11.40
N MET A 213 13.06 9.82 11.41
CA MET A 213 11.77 10.43 11.08
C MET A 213 11.86 11.16 9.74
N THR A 214 10.76 11.14 9.00
CA THR A 214 10.59 11.89 7.76
C THR A 214 9.22 12.55 7.72
N LEU A 215 9.19 13.85 7.41
CA LEU A 215 8.01 14.69 7.40
C LEU A 215 7.65 15.08 5.96
N CYS A 216 6.37 15.07 5.60
CA CYS A 216 5.85 15.75 4.42
C CYS A 216 4.82 16.79 4.84
N VAL A 217 4.89 17.98 4.27
CA VAL A 217 3.95 19.09 4.50
C VAL A 217 3.41 19.54 3.15
N ILE A 218 2.10 19.49 2.97
CA ILE A 218 1.39 19.93 1.77
C ILE A 218 0.46 21.08 2.15
N ASP A 219 0.65 22.23 1.53
CA ASP A 219 -0.08 23.46 1.83
C ASP A 219 -0.23 24.30 0.55
N ASN A 220 -1.10 25.30 0.55
CA ASN A 220 -1.23 26.27 -0.54
C ASN A 220 -0.31 27.50 -0.39
N ARG A 221 0.38 27.64 0.76
CA ARG A 221 1.36 28.70 1.01
C ARG A 221 2.65 28.53 0.19
N PRO A 222 3.39 29.62 -0.10
CA PRO A 222 4.72 29.55 -0.72
C PRO A 222 5.72 28.75 0.12
N LEU A 223 6.68 28.09 -0.57
CA LEU A 223 7.69 27.24 0.08
C LEU A 223 8.53 27.97 1.15
N ASP A 224 8.80 29.27 0.96
CA ASP A 224 9.57 30.07 1.93
C ASP A 224 8.78 30.30 3.22
N GLU A 225 7.46 30.53 3.14
CA GLU A 225 6.59 30.66 4.32
C GLU A 225 6.46 29.33 5.07
N MET A 226 6.30 28.22 4.33
CA MET A 226 6.24 26.88 4.93
C MET A 226 7.55 26.52 5.66
N GLU A 227 8.71 26.85 5.07
CA GLU A 227 10.01 26.63 5.68
C GLU A 227 10.17 27.47 6.96
N GLU A 228 9.73 28.73 6.95
CA GLU A 228 9.76 29.59 8.14
C GLU A 228 8.84 29.06 9.25
N THR A 229 7.63 28.60 8.91
CA THR A 229 6.75 27.91 9.89
C THR A 229 7.46 26.71 10.52
N LEU A 230 8.17 25.87 9.75
CA LEU A 230 8.86 24.73 10.35
C LEU A 230 10.01 25.11 11.29
N LYS A 231 10.67 26.25 11.08
CA LYS A 231 11.70 26.80 11.98
C LYS A 231 11.09 27.33 13.28
N THR A 232 9.93 27.98 13.20
CA THR A 232 9.26 28.52 14.40
C THR A 232 8.59 27.44 15.24
N LEU A 233 8.26 26.30 14.65
CA LEU A 233 7.71 25.13 15.35
C LEU A 233 8.80 24.26 15.99
N ASP A 234 8.39 23.42 16.95
CA ASP A 234 9.30 22.65 17.79
C ASP A 234 9.84 21.36 17.13
N PHE A 235 9.76 21.20 15.80
CA PHE A 235 10.29 20.02 15.12
C PHE A 235 11.80 19.82 15.34
N HIS A 236 12.56 20.90 15.48
CA HIS A 236 14.00 20.85 15.81
C HIS A 236 14.27 20.32 17.23
N LYS A 237 13.27 20.33 18.12
CA LYS A 237 13.37 19.82 19.50
C LYS A 237 13.13 18.33 19.63
N ILE A 238 12.69 17.66 18.56
CA ILE A 238 12.57 16.19 18.56
C ILE A 238 13.97 15.61 18.82
N PRO A 239 14.16 14.75 19.85
CA PRO A 239 15.48 14.26 20.19
C PRO A 239 16.12 13.45 19.05
N ASN A 240 17.35 13.81 18.68
CA ASN A 240 18.20 12.98 17.85
C ASN A 240 19.05 12.05 18.73
N LYS A 241 18.75 10.76 18.69
CA LYS A 241 19.46 9.70 19.41
C LYS A 241 20.55 9.04 18.55
N ASN A 242 20.76 9.51 17.31
CA ASN A 242 21.72 8.99 16.34
C ASN A 242 21.58 7.47 16.14
N LEU A 243 20.35 7.00 16.00
CA LEU A 243 20.07 5.56 15.88
C LEU A 243 20.36 5.06 14.46
N GLU A 244 20.92 3.87 14.36
CA GLU A 244 21.02 3.18 13.07
C GLU A 244 19.67 2.65 12.63
N THR A 245 19.40 2.68 11.32
CA THR A 245 18.19 2.06 10.77
C THR A 245 18.31 0.54 10.88
N LYS A 246 17.32 -0.11 11.50
CA LYS A 246 17.26 -1.57 11.60
C LYS A 246 17.01 -2.20 10.23
N VAL A 247 17.88 -3.14 9.84
CA VAL A 247 17.75 -3.98 8.64
C VAL A 247 17.75 -5.45 9.07
N TRP A 248 16.86 -6.25 8.47
CA TRP A 248 16.77 -7.68 8.69
C TRP A 248 17.49 -8.42 7.56
N ASN A 249 18.76 -8.76 7.79
CA ASN A 249 19.60 -9.43 6.80
C ASN A 249 19.22 -10.91 6.58
N GLU A 250 18.54 -11.52 7.54
CA GLU A 250 18.06 -12.89 7.43
C GLU A 250 16.60 -12.90 6.97
N HIS A 251 16.31 -13.70 5.93
CA HIS A 251 14.92 -13.89 5.51
C HIS A 251 14.15 -14.74 6.55
N PRO A 252 12.88 -14.40 6.86
CA PRO A 252 12.06 -15.14 7.82
C PRO A 252 11.74 -16.58 7.42
N TYR A 253 12.00 -16.96 6.17
CA TYR A 253 11.82 -18.32 5.66
C TYR A 253 13.17 -18.87 5.20
N GLY A 254 13.57 -20.01 5.77
CA GLY A 254 14.64 -20.85 5.27
C GLY A 254 14.10 -21.98 4.39
N ARG A 255 14.98 -22.88 3.97
CA ARG A 255 14.58 -24.04 3.13
C ARG A 255 13.53 -24.93 3.82
N ASP A 256 13.63 -25.11 5.13
CA ASP A 256 12.72 -25.95 5.90
C ASP A 256 11.34 -25.31 6.12
N ASP A 257 11.25 -23.98 5.97
CA ASP A 257 10.06 -23.16 6.16
C ASP A 257 9.22 -23.02 4.87
N LEU A 258 9.63 -23.71 3.79
CA LEU A 258 9.02 -23.66 2.45
C LEU A 258 8.48 -25.02 2.00
N GLY A 259 7.74 -25.01 0.90
CA GLY A 259 7.11 -26.18 0.31
C GLY A 259 5.92 -26.69 1.13
N PHE A 260 5.22 -25.81 1.84
CA PHE A 260 4.01 -26.16 2.58
C PHE A 260 2.75 -25.86 1.78
N LEU A 261 1.79 -26.79 1.87
CA LEU A 261 0.39 -26.58 1.54
C LEU A 261 -0.37 -26.38 2.86
N VAL A 262 -1.06 -25.26 2.99
CA VAL A 262 -1.89 -24.97 4.16
C VAL A 262 -3.34 -24.85 3.74
N ASN A 263 -4.20 -25.68 4.33
CA ASN A 263 -5.63 -25.63 4.15
C ASN A 263 -6.30 -24.97 5.35
N LEU A 264 -7.28 -24.11 5.09
CA LEU A 264 -8.01 -23.38 6.12
C LEU A 264 -9.46 -23.15 5.69
N ALA A 265 -10.39 -23.22 6.64
CA ALA A 265 -11.78 -22.84 6.37
C ALA A 265 -11.95 -21.31 6.43
N GLY A 266 -12.86 -20.77 5.63
CA GLY A 266 -13.21 -19.36 5.69
C GLY A 266 -14.37 -18.99 4.78
N SER A 267 -14.89 -17.77 4.90
CA SER A 267 -16.04 -17.31 4.12
C SER A 267 -15.74 -17.06 2.62
N SER A 268 -14.52 -17.33 2.16
CA SER A 268 -14.06 -17.06 0.81
C SER A 268 -13.25 -18.22 0.26
N SER A 269 -13.31 -18.42 -1.06
CA SER A 269 -12.48 -19.39 -1.79
C SER A 269 -11.26 -18.67 -2.38
N VAL A 270 -10.12 -18.79 -1.69
CA VAL A 270 -8.88 -18.08 -2.05
C VAL A 270 -7.71 -19.05 -2.08
N ILE A 271 -6.93 -19.02 -3.15
CA ILE A 271 -5.62 -19.68 -3.24
C ILE A 271 -4.56 -18.59 -3.20
N ARG A 272 -3.56 -18.72 -2.33
CA ARG A 272 -2.48 -17.74 -2.17
C ARG A 272 -1.13 -18.42 -2.27
N LEU A 273 -0.32 -17.97 -3.22
CA LEU A 273 1.07 -18.38 -3.38
C LEU A 273 1.97 -17.28 -2.83
N GLU A 274 2.85 -17.64 -1.91
CA GLU A 274 3.84 -16.71 -1.33
C GLU A 274 5.24 -17.19 -1.66
N PHE A 275 6.03 -16.32 -2.28
CA PHE A 275 7.42 -16.54 -2.63
C PHE A 275 8.31 -15.59 -1.81
N PRO A 276 9.21 -16.10 -0.95
CA PRO A 276 10.31 -15.34 -0.38
C PRO A 276 11.10 -14.55 -1.42
N THR A 277 11.27 -13.25 -1.20
CA THR A 277 12.08 -12.35 -2.02
C THR A 277 13.00 -11.48 -1.18
N GLY A 278 13.99 -10.86 -1.81
CA GLY A 278 14.71 -9.73 -1.20
C GLY A 278 13.84 -8.48 -1.11
N ASP A 279 14.36 -7.46 -0.44
CA ASP A 279 13.80 -6.11 -0.50
C ASP A 279 14.06 -5.50 -1.87
N PHE A 280 13.02 -5.45 -2.73
CA PHE A 280 13.12 -4.86 -4.05
C PHE A 280 12.83 -3.35 -4.09
N ASP A 281 12.40 -2.74 -2.97
CA ASP A 281 12.14 -1.29 -2.91
C ASP A 281 13.44 -0.49 -3.02
N GLN A 282 14.60 -1.07 -2.69
CA GLN A 282 15.91 -0.46 -2.92
C GLN A 282 16.19 -0.20 -4.41
N PHE A 283 15.50 -0.90 -5.33
CA PHE A 283 15.59 -0.71 -6.78
C PHE A 283 14.48 0.21 -7.30
N TYR A 284 14.14 1.27 -6.55
CA TYR A 284 13.03 2.18 -6.86
C TYR A 284 13.12 2.85 -8.24
N ASN A 285 14.33 3.01 -8.79
CA ASN A 285 14.55 3.59 -10.12
C ASN A 285 14.22 2.62 -11.27
N SER A 286 14.19 1.31 -11.02
CA SER A 286 13.87 0.30 -12.05
C SER A 286 12.60 -0.52 -11.77
N GLN A 287 12.15 -0.55 -10.51
CA GLN A 287 10.95 -1.26 -10.04
C GLN A 287 10.77 -2.65 -10.68
N PRO A 288 11.78 -3.53 -10.57
CA PRO A 288 11.83 -4.78 -11.30
C PRO A 288 10.66 -5.72 -10.94
N ALA A 289 10.22 -5.68 -9.68
CA ALA A 289 9.10 -6.49 -9.23
C ALA A 289 7.78 -6.07 -9.89
N GLU A 290 7.58 -4.78 -10.11
CA GLU A 290 6.38 -4.25 -10.75
C GLU A 290 6.23 -4.75 -12.19
N TYR A 291 7.33 -4.81 -12.93
CA TYR A 291 7.34 -5.36 -14.29
C TYR A 291 6.74 -6.77 -14.33
N VAL A 292 7.17 -7.64 -13.41
CA VAL A 292 6.67 -9.02 -13.31
C VAL A 292 5.21 -9.04 -12.83
N VAL A 293 4.85 -8.21 -11.86
CA VAL A 293 3.48 -8.05 -11.35
C VAL A 293 2.51 -7.70 -12.49
N GLN A 294 2.86 -6.72 -13.33
CA GLN A 294 2.01 -6.28 -14.43
C GLN A 294 1.77 -7.39 -15.46
N LEU A 295 2.80 -8.17 -15.81
CA LEU A 295 2.66 -9.29 -16.74
C LEU A 295 1.83 -10.45 -16.19
N ILE A 296 1.93 -10.74 -14.89
CA ILE A 296 1.12 -11.77 -14.25
C ILE A 296 -0.35 -11.32 -14.10
N ASN A 297 -0.58 -10.03 -13.83
CA ASN A 297 -1.92 -9.44 -13.70
C ASN A 297 -2.61 -9.13 -15.03
N CYS A 298 -1.89 -9.15 -16.15
CA CYS A 298 -2.42 -8.80 -17.45
C CYS A 298 -3.64 -9.68 -17.82
N PRO A 299 -4.84 -9.07 -18.03
CA PRO A 299 -6.05 -9.82 -18.37
C PRO A 299 -6.22 -10.06 -19.86
N LEU A 300 -5.29 -9.59 -20.70
CA LEU A 300 -5.38 -9.72 -22.15
C LEU A 300 -5.25 -11.19 -22.58
N GLN A 301 -5.77 -11.49 -23.77
CA GLN A 301 -5.71 -12.82 -24.36
C GLN A 301 -4.27 -13.32 -24.47
N GLY A 302 -4.07 -14.63 -24.31
CA GLY A 302 -2.75 -15.25 -24.29
C GLY A 302 -2.00 -15.14 -22.95
N GLY A 303 -2.43 -14.26 -22.03
CA GLY A 303 -1.91 -14.15 -20.66
C GLY A 303 -2.49 -15.19 -19.69
N LEU A 304 -1.92 -15.23 -18.48
CA LEU A 304 -2.32 -16.16 -17.41
C LEU A 304 -3.76 -15.96 -16.95
N VAL A 305 -4.16 -14.71 -16.68
CA VAL A 305 -5.49 -14.41 -16.14
C VAL A 305 -6.59 -14.82 -17.12
N ALA A 306 -6.44 -14.49 -18.41
CA ALA A 306 -7.39 -14.88 -19.45
C ALA A 306 -7.52 -16.41 -19.56
N ASN A 307 -6.41 -17.13 -19.51
CA ASN A 307 -6.39 -18.60 -19.59
C ASN A 307 -7.09 -19.27 -18.40
N LEU A 308 -6.87 -18.77 -17.18
CA LEU A 308 -7.51 -19.31 -15.97
C LEU A 308 -9.01 -18.97 -15.93
N LYS A 309 -9.40 -17.78 -16.38
CA LYS A 309 -10.82 -17.39 -16.51
C LYS A 309 -11.56 -18.20 -17.56
N LYS A 310 -10.94 -18.47 -18.72
CA LYS A 310 -11.54 -19.30 -19.79
C LYS A 310 -11.89 -20.72 -19.34
N ARG A 311 -11.17 -21.24 -18.33
CA ARG A 311 -11.43 -22.54 -17.71
C ARG A 311 -12.45 -22.48 -16.57
N GLU A 312 -13.00 -21.29 -16.30
CA GLU A 312 -13.89 -21.01 -15.17
C GLU A 312 -13.28 -21.35 -13.81
N TRP A 313 -11.95 -21.40 -13.71
CA TRP A 313 -11.27 -21.77 -12.46
C TRP A 313 -11.17 -20.60 -11.49
N ILE A 314 -11.08 -19.37 -12.01
CA ILE A 314 -10.86 -18.17 -11.19
C ILE A 314 -11.88 -17.08 -11.50
N ARG A 315 -12.20 -16.28 -10.49
CA ARG A 315 -12.92 -15.02 -10.63
C ARG A 315 -11.96 -13.86 -10.85
N ARG A 316 -10.85 -13.86 -10.09
CA ARG A 316 -9.82 -12.82 -10.10
C ARG A 316 -8.47 -13.42 -9.73
N LEU A 317 -7.41 -12.87 -10.32
CA LEU A 317 -6.02 -13.08 -9.90
C LEU A 317 -5.43 -11.70 -9.60
N LEU A 318 -4.66 -11.61 -8.53
CA LEU A 318 -3.88 -10.44 -8.16
C LEU A 318 -2.50 -10.87 -7.67
N ALA A 319 -1.49 -10.62 -8.49
CA ALA A 319 -0.10 -10.62 -8.10
C ALA A 319 0.30 -9.27 -7.53
N HIS A 320 1.22 -9.27 -6.58
CA HIS A 320 1.88 -8.07 -6.08
C HIS A 320 3.21 -8.46 -5.44
N HIS A 321 4.10 -7.49 -5.30
CA HIS A 321 5.28 -7.59 -4.44
C HIS A 321 5.08 -6.67 -3.23
N THR A 322 5.51 -7.12 -2.06
CA THR A 322 5.50 -6.30 -0.85
C THR A 322 6.86 -6.43 -0.17
N THR A 323 7.59 -5.33 -0.03
CA THR A 323 8.65 -5.25 0.97
C THR A 323 8.00 -5.26 2.35
N ILE A 324 8.28 -6.31 3.12
CA ILE A 324 7.69 -6.48 4.44
C ILE A 324 8.45 -5.63 5.44
N ALA A 325 9.78 -5.65 5.36
CA ALA A 325 10.67 -4.78 6.12
C ALA A 325 11.98 -4.64 5.37
N ARG A 326 12.77 -3.62 5.70
CA ARG A 326 14.12 -3.42 5.16
C ARG A 326 14.94 -4.71 5.22
N GLY A 327 15.30 -5.23 4.07
CA GLY A 327 16.07 -6.47 3.90
C GLY A 327 15.29 -7.68 3.35
N PHE A 328 13.96 -7.72 3.46
CA PHE A 328 13.17 -8.83 2.90
C PHE A 328 11.76 -8.46 2.43
N GLY A 329 11.28 -9.22 1.44
CA GLY A 329 9.97 -9.03 0.83
C GLY A 329 9.27 -10.35 0.55
N LEU A 330 8.09 -10.23 -0.05
CA LEU A 330 7.34 -11.36 -0.58
C LEU A 330 6.76 -11.00 -1.94
N PHE A 331 6.88 -11.91 -2.90
CA PHE A 331 6.02 -11.91 -4.08
C PHE A 331 4.80 -12.78 -3.79
N SER A 332 3.61 -12.23 -3.99
CA SER A 332 2.34 -12.89 -3.67
C SER A 332 1.48 -13.04 -4.91
N VAL A 333 0.89 -14.20 -5.14
CA VAL A 333 -0.18 -14.40 -6.13
C VAL A 333 -1.44 -14.84 -5.41
N THR A 334 -2.44 -13.96 -5.36
CA THR A 334 -3.72 -14.22 -4.69
C THR A 334 -4.81 -14.45 -5.73
N ILE A 335 -5.47 -15.60 -5.65
CA ILE A 335 -6.45 -16.07 -6.62
C ILE A 335 -7.78 -16.25 -5.92
N SER A 336 -8.79 -15.50 -6.34
CA SER A 336 -10.17 -15.76 -5.97
C SER A 336 -10.70 -16.91 -6.83
N SER A 337 -10.79 -18.11 -6.26
CA SER A 337 -11.12 -19.33 -6.99
C SER A 337 -12.64 -19.51 -7.10
N THR A 338 -13.08 -20.18 -8.17
CA THR A 338 -14.42 -20.79 -8.22
C THR A 338 -14.42 -22.13 -7.48
N ARG A 339 -15.61 -22.71 -7.28
CA ARG A 339 -15.77 -24.08 -6.77
C ARG A 339 -15.09 -25.10 -7.68
N LEU A 340 -15.17 -24.89 -9.00
CA LEU A 340 -14.48 -25.74 -9.97
C LEU A 340 -12.96 -25.60 -9.86
N GLY A 341 -12.45 -24.38 -9.76
CA GLY A 341 -11.01 -24.13 -9.61
C GLY A 341 -10.39 -24.77 -8.37
N LEU A 342 -11.14 -24.87 -7.26
CA LEU A 342 -10.66 -25.56 -6.05
C LEU A 342 -10.42 -27.05 -6.26
N LYS A 343 -11.08 -27.68 -7.24
CA LYS A 343 -10.86 -29.09 -7.61
C LYS A 343 -9.66 -29.29 -8.52
N HIS A 344 -9.11 -28.20 -9.07
CA HIS A 344 -8.01 -28.20 -10.05
C HIS A 344 -6.81 -27.39 -9.56
N VAL A 345 -6.57 -27.34 -8.24
CA VAL A 345 -5.44 -26.59 -7.67
C VAL A 345 -4.10 -27.09 -8.24
N PRO A 346 -3.79 -28.40 -8.31
CA PRO A 346 -2.53 -28.88 -8.88
C PRO A 346 -2.33 -28.42 -10.33
N GLU A 347 -3.33 -28.58 -11.19
CA GLU A 347 -3.27 -28.19 -12.61
C GLU A 347 -3.18 -26.67 -12.77
N MET A 348 -3.82 -25.91 -11.89
CA MET A 348 -3.68 -24.46 -11.84
C MET A 348 -2.25 -24.03 -11.53
N LEU A 349 -1.59 -24.68 -10.56
CA LEU A 349 -0.18 -24.42 -10.25
C LEU A 349 0.71 -24.71 -11.46
N GLU A 350 0.52 -25.84 -12.14
CA GLU A 350 1.25 -26.18 -13.35
C GLU A 350 1.10 -25.12 -14.45
N LEU A 351 -0.11 -24.58 -14.67
CA LEU A 351 -0.34 -23.48 -15.62
C LEU A 351 0.37 -22.19 -15.21
N ILE A 352 0.32 -21.83 -13.92
CA ILE A 352 1.00 -20.63 -13.39
C ILE A 352 2.51 -20.74 -13.65
N PHE A 353 3.10 -21.88 -13.31
CA PHE A 353 4.53 -22.10 -13.50
C PHE A 353 4.92 -22.24 -14.97
N SER A 354 4.05 -22.80 -15.82
CA SER A 354 4.25 -22.78 -17.27
C SER A 354 4.31 -21.36 -17.83
N TYR A 355 3.43 -20.46 -17.36
CA TYR A 355 3.47 -19.05 -17.76
C TYR A 355 4.72 -18.34 -17.23
N ILE A 356 5.11 -18.55 -15.97
CA ILE A 356 6.38 -18.02 -15.42
C ILE A 356 7.57 -18.48 -16.26
N GLY A 357 7.61 -19.77 -16.63
CA GLY A 357 8.63 -20.31 -17.53
C GLY A 357 8.63 -19.68 -18.91
N HIS A 358 7.45 -19.36 -19.45
CA HIS A 358 7.32 -18.60 -20.70
C HIS A 358 7.92 -17.19 -20.57
N LEU A 359 7.63 -16.46 -19.48
CA LEU A 359 8.23 -15.15 -19.22
C LEU A 359 9.76 -15.22 -19.15
N LYS A 360 10.31 -16.26 -18.51
CA LYS A 360 11.76 -16.49 -18.45
C LYS A 360 12.38 -16.73 -19.83
N ARG A 361 11.71 -17.49 -20.70
CA ARG A 361 12.20 -17.86 -22.05
C ARG A 361 12.10 -16.76 -23.09
N VAL A 362 10.93 -16.11 -23.20
CA VAL A 362 10.74 -14.99 -24.14
C VAL A 362 11.63 -13.82 -23.74
N GLY A 363 11.89 -13.70 -22.43
CA GLY A 363 12.74 -12.70 -21.86
C GLY A 363 12.05 -11.35 -21.69
N VAL A 364 12.71 -10.49 -20.93
CA VAL A 364 12.20 -9.17 -20.57
C VAL A 364 12.28 -8.22 -21.76
N GLN A 365 11.29 -7.35 -21.90
CA GLN A 365 11.13 -6.47 -23.05
C GLN A 365 11.09 -5.01 -22.57
N GLU A 366 12.08 -4.22 -23.00
CA GLU A 366 12.20 -2.81 -22.59
C GLU A 366 10.96 -1.99 -23.00
N TRP A 367 10.33 -2.32 -24.13
CA TRP A 367 9.13 -1.60 -24.59
C TRP A 367 7.95 -1.76 -23.61
N ILE A 368 7.83 -2.90 -22.92
CA ILE A 368 6.79 -3.11 -21.89
C ILE A 368 7.06 -2.22 -20.69
N HIS A 369 8.32 -2.10 -20.27
CA HIS A 369 8.70 -1.19 -19.19
C HIS A 369 8.36 0.27 -19.54
N LYS A 370 8.64 0.70 -20.78
CA LYS A 370 8.26 2.03 -21.28
C LYS A 370 6.75 2.24 -21.27
N GLU A 371 5.96 1.27 -21.71
CA GLU A 371 4.50 1.36 -21.66
C GLU A 371 3.95 1.47 -20.22
N ILE A 372 4.52 0.70 -19.28
CA ILE A 372 4.16 0.81 -17.85
C ILE A 372 4.45 2.22 -17.34
N LEU A 373 5.62 2.78 -17.64
CA LEU A 373 5.99 4.14 -17.26
C LEU A 373 5.05 5.18 -17.86
N SER A 374 4.79 5.11 -19.17
CA SER A 374 3.88 6.02 -19.87
C SER A 374 2.47 5.96 -19.30
N SER A 375 1.94 4.76 -19.05
CA SER A 375 0.62 4.56 -18.43
C SER A 375 0.53 5.21 -17.04
N ARG A 376 1.59 5.09 -16.24
CA ARG A 376 1.66 5.72 -14.90
C ARG A 376 1.77 7.24 -14.98
N MET A 377 2.62 7.76 -15.87
CA MET A 377 2.76 9.21 -16.08
C MET A 377 1.43 9.84 -16.50
N LEU A 378 0.67 9.17 -17.37
CA LEU A 378 -0.67 9.58 -17.77
C LEU A 378 -1.67 9.48 -16.61
N LYS A 379 -1.65 8.41 -15.82
CA LYS A 379 -2.55 8.28 -14.65
C LYS A 379 -2.32 9.38 -13.61
N GLU A 380 -1.07 9.77 -13.37
CA GLU A 380 -0.74 10.86 -12.43
C GLU A 380 -1.36 12.19 -12.86
N ARG A 381 -1.43 12.46 -14.16
CA ARG A 381 -2.10 13.66 -14.70
C ARG A 381 -3.55 13.78 -14.24
N HIS A 382 -4.26 12.66 -14.19
CA HIS A 382 -5.69 12.60 -13.81
C HIS A 382 -5.89 12.29 -12.33
N SER A 383 -4.80 12.24 -11.57
CA SER A 383 -4.81 11.80 -10.19
C SER A 383 -5.51 12.82 -9.30
N LYS A 384 -6.64 12.40 -8.72
CA LYS A 384 -7.33 13.12 -7.63
C LYS A 384 -6.83 12.66 -6.27
N ILE A 385 -5.56 12.22 -6.16
CA ILE A 385 -4.99 11.81 -4.87
C ILE A 385 -5.14 12.99 -3.91
N SER A 386 -5.83 12.74 -2.79
CA SER A 386 -6.01 13.76 -1.78
C SER A 386 -4.67 14.17 -1.16
N SER A 387 -4.53 15.43 -0.74
CA SER A 387 -3.34 15.93 -0.06
C SER A 387 -2.94 15.07 1.15
N TYR A 388 -3.93 14.45 1.80
CA TYR A 388 -3.72 13.47 2.87
C TYR A 388 -2.93 12.24 2.42
N SER A 389 -3.42 11.52 1.41
CA SER A 389 -2.74 10.32 0.91
C SER A 389 -1.38 10.66 0.31
N ARG A 390 -1.28 11.80 -0.39
CA ARG A 390 0.00 12.26 -0.96
C ARG A 390 1.02 12.59 0.12
N ALA A 391 0.61 13.23 1.22
CA ALA A 391 1.52 13.51 2.33
C ALA A 391 2.06 12.23 2.95
N GLU A 392 1.20 11.23 3.19
CA GLU A 392 1.59 9.93 3.71
C GLU A 392 2.59 9.22 2.80
N ASP A 393 2.25 9.05 1.51
CA ASP A 393 3.10 8.38 0.52
C ASP A 393 4.48 9.04 0.41
N LEU A 394 4.53 10.37 0.38
CA LEU A 394 5.78 11.12 0.23
C LEU A 394 6.63 11.11 1.51
N SER A 395 6.00 11.19 2.68
CA SER A 395 6.72 11.05 3.96
C SER A 395 7.41 9.70 4.06
N GLU A 396 6.75 8.63 3.61
CA GLU A 396 7.33 7.30 3.58
C GLU A 396 8.42 7.18 2.52
N ALA A 397 8.16 7.66 1.29
CA ALA A 397 9.13 7.61 0.20
C ALA A 397 10.45 8.28 0.62
N LEU A 398 10.37 9.45 1.27
CA LEU A 398 11.53 10.19 1.76
C LEU A 398 12.39 9.37 2.74
N GLY A 399 11.78 8.44 3.49
CA GLY A 399 12.50 7.52 4.37
C GLY A 399 13.38 6.50 3.61
N THR A 400 13.12 6.29 2.33
CA THR A 400 13.78 5.25 1.50
C THR A 400 14.65 5.79 0.37
N VAL A 401 14.45 7.05 -0.05
CA VAL A 401 15.17 7.63 -1.21
C VAL A 401 15.73 9.04 -0.92
N PRO A 402 16.69 9.52 -1.73
CA PRO A 402 17.17 10.90 -1.68
C PRO A 402 16.05 11.92 -1.99
N PHE A 403 16.27 13.19 -1.65
CA PHE A 403 15.28 14.24 -1.92
C PHE A 403 15.00 14.40 -3.42
N GLU A 404 16.05 14.32 -4.23
CA GLU A 404 16.03 14.51 -5.67
C GLU A 404 15.09 13.52 -6.37
N ASP A 405 14.94 12.33 -5.78
CA ASP A 405 14.21 11.20 -6.35
C ASP A 405 12.94 10.85 -5.57
N VAL A 406 12.53 11.67 -4.59
CA VAL A 406 11.38 11.35 -3.72
C VAL A 406 10.08 11.11 -4.50
N LEU A 407 9.86 11.88 -5.58
CA LEU A 407 8.70 11.72 -6.46
C LEU A 407 8.90 10.63 -7.53
N LYS A 408 10.14 10.12 -7.73
CA LYS A 408 10.41 9.05 -8.71
C LYS A 408 9.93 7.68 -8.24
N LYS A 409 9.70 7.49 -6.94
CA LYS A 409 9.15 6.24 -6.42
C LYS A 409 7.75 6.04 -7.02
N GLY A 410 7.62 5.06 -7.92
CA GLY A 410 6.42 4.87 -8.77
C GLY A 410 6.63 5.18 -10.27
N PHE A 411 7.70 5.87 -10.65
CA PHE A 411 8.03 6.23 -12.04
C PHE A 411 9.44 5.75 -12.40
N ALA A 412 9.60 4.42 -12.43
CA ALA A 412 10.88 3.81 -12.81
C ALA A 412 11.20 4.14 -14.27
N ASP A 413 12.25 4.93 -14.50
CA ASP A 413 12.74 5.34 -15.81
C ASP A 413 13.95 4.52 -16.29
N SER A 414 14.52 3.70 -15.40
CA SER A 414 15.62 2.80 -15.73
C SER A 414 15.16 1.36 -15.94
N PHE A 415 15.63 0.74 -17.03
CA PHE A 415 15.33 -0.66 -17.33
C PHE A 415 16.47 -1.57 -16.83
N ASP A 416 16.23 -2.29 -15.73
CA ASP A 416 17.19 -3.26 -15.19
C ASP A 416 16.75 -4.71 -15.47
N GLN A 417 17.14 -5.20 -16.65
CA GLN A 417 16.88 -6.57 -17.07
C GLN A 417 17.39 -7.61 -16.07
N GLY A 418 18.58 -7.42 -15.49
CA GLY A 418 19.20 -8.38 -14.59
C GLY A 418 18.39 -8.57 -13.31
N THR A 419 17.93 -7.47 -12.72
CA THR A 419 17.13 -7.54 -11.49
C THR A 419 15.69 -8.03 -11.75
N ILE A 420 15.11 -7.78 -12.93
CA ILE A 420 13.83 -8.40 -13.31
C ILE A 420 13.95 -9.94 -13.36
N TYR A 421 15.04 -10.47 -13.92
CA TYR A 421 15.30 -11.92 -13.89
C TYR A 421 15.46 -12.45 -12.46
N ARG A 422 16.15 -11.70 -11.58
CA ARG A 422 16.23 -12.07 -10.15
C ARG A 422 14.85 -12.19 -9.50
N VAL A 423 13.90 -11.30 -9.82
CA VAL A 423 12.51 -11.42 -9.36
C VAL A 423 11.88 -12.71 -9.88
N LEU A 424 11.99 -12.99 -11.18
CA LEU A 424 11.45 -14.22 -11.80
C LEU A 424 12.08 -15.49 -11.21
N ASP A 425 13.34 -15.44 -10.78
CA ASP A 425 14.04 -16.58 -10.17
C ASP A 425 13.54 -16.93 -8.78
N HIS A 426 12.96 -15.97 -8.05
CA HIS A 426 12.25 -16.26 -6.81
C HIS A 426 10.91 -17.00 -7.04
N LEU A 427 10.33 -16.92 -8.24
CA LEU A 427 9.08 -17.58 -8.59
C LEU A 427 9.31 -19.04 -8.98
N ASP A 428 9.67 -19.85 -7.98
CA ASP A 428 10.07 -21.25 -8.12
C ASP A 428 9.18 -22.16 -7.25
N PRO A 429 8.77 -23.35 -7.73
CA PRO A 429 7.91 -24.26 -6.97
C PRO A 429 8.55 -24.81 -5.68
N TYR A 430 9.87 -24.77 -5.54
CA TYR A 430 10.60 -25.10 -4.31
C TYR A 430 10.84 -23.87 -3.42
N ASN A 431 10.62 -22.65 -3.93
CA ASN A 431 10.67 -21.39 -3.18
C ASN A 431 9.27 -20.83 -2.88
N MET A 432 8.29 -21.68 -2.54
CA MET A 432 6.94 -21.20 -2.25
C MET A 432 6.26 -21.87 -1.05
N ASN A 433 5.30 -21.16 -0.49
CA ASN A 433 4.23 -21.73 0.32
C ASN A 433 2.88 -21.47 -0.36
N CYS A 434 2.00 -22.47 -0.35
CA CYS A 434 0.66 -22.39 -0.93
C CYS A 434 -0.39 -22.48 0.19
N MET A 435 -1.32 -21.53 0.22
CA MET A 435 -2.43 -21.49 1.17
C MET A 435 -3.74 -21.58 0.39
N VAL A 436 -4.59 -22.53 0.76
CA VAL A 436 -5.91 -22.75 0.16
C VAL A 436 -6.96 -22.52 1.25
N MET A 437 -7.71 -21.44 1.10
CA MET A 437 -8.91 -21.17 1.87
C MET A 437 -10.14 -21.54 1.07
N SER A 438 -11.09 -22.24 1.70
CA SER A 438 -12.37 -22.57 1.08
C SER A 438 -13.53 -22.40 2.06
N SER A 439 -14.67 -21.96 1.52
CA SER A 439 -15.96 -21.93 2.22
C SER A 439 -16.65 -23.28 2.33
N GLU A 440 -16.09 -24.31 1.70
CA GLU A 440 -16.63 -25.68 1.71
C GLU A 440 -15.77 -26.64 2.54
N THR A 441 -14.66 -26.14 3.10
CA THR A 441 -13.77 -26.94 3.94
C THR A 441 -14.38 -27.09 5.33
N ASP A 442 -14.59 -28.34 5.74
CA ASP A 442 -14.81 -28.71 7.14
C ASP A 442 -13.47 -28.72 7.88
N ASP A 443 -13.32 -27.84 8.87
CA ASP A 443 -12.11 -27.69 9.69
C ASP A 443 -12.20 -28.39 11.05
N SER A 444 -13.28 -29.13 11.33
CA SER A 444 -13.49 -29.83 12.61
C SER A 444 -12.36 -30.80 12.99
N ASN A 445 -11.68 -31.38 11.99
CA ASN A 445 -10.58 -32.33 12.16
C ASN A 445 -9.20 -31.73 11.86
N PHE A 446 -9.09 -30.40 11.72
CA PHE A 446 -7.80 -29.77 11.47
C PHE A 446 -6.93 -29.82 12.74
N PRO A 447 -5.65 -30.22 12.64
CA PRO A 447 -4.83 -30.52 13.82
C PRO A 447 -4.17 -29.30 14.45
N LEU A 448 -4.13 -28.16 13.76
CA LEU A 448 -3.45 -26.96 14.25
C LEU A 448 -4.46 -25.85 14.53
N ARG A 449 -4.22 -25.11 15.60
CA ARG A 449 -4.99 -23.94 16.03
C ARG A 449 -4.07 -22.73 16.09
N ASP A 450 -4.51 -21.60 15.54
CA ASP A 450 -3.78 -20.33 15.67
C ASP A 450 -3.83 -19.82 17.11
N GLU A 451 -2.71 -19.26 17.60
CA GLU A 451 -2.55 -18.82 18.99
C GLU A 451 -3.38 -17.57 19.34
N HIS A 452 -3.61 -16.68 18.36
CA HIS A 452 -4.20 -15.37 18.61
C HIS A 452 -5.62 -15.26 18.08
N TYR A 453 -5.82 -15.67 16.83
CA TYR A 453 -7.08 -15.55 16.07
C TYR A 453 -7.99 -16.78 16.21
N ASP A 454 -7.52 -17.83 16.87
CA ASP A 454 -8.33 -18.97 17.31
C ASP A 454 -9.01 -19.79 16.20
N PHE A 455 -8.49 -19.76 14.97
CA PHE A 455 -8.98 -20.58 13.86
C PHE A 455 -8.15 -21.85 13.68
N MET A 456 -8.77 -22.89 13.11
CA MET A 456 -8.12 -24.17 12.82
C MET A 456 -7.55 -24.19 11.39
N TYR A 457 -6.42 -24.89 11.20
CA TYR A 457 -5.79 -25.07 9.89
C TYR A 457 -5.04 -26.40 9.80
N LYS A 458 -4.84 -26.89 8.57
CA LYS A 458 -4.05 -28.09 8.28
C LYS A 458 -2.83 -27.72 7.48
N LYS A 459 -1.64 -28.01 8.01
CA LYS A 459 -0.35 -27.84 7.34
C LYS A 459 0.18 -29.20 6.88
N SER A 460 0.54 -29.31 5.61
CA SER A 460 1.24 -30.47 5.04
C SER A 460 2.36 -30.02 4.10
N LYS A 461 3.30 -30.90 3.75
CA LYS A 461 4.24 -30.62 2.66
C LYS A 461 3.50 -30.76 1.32
N ILE A 462 3.86 -29.93 0.35
CA ILE A 462 3.49 -30.14 -1.06
C ILE A 462 4.21 -31.41 -1.52
N GLU A 463 3.47 -32.32 -2.14
CA GLU A 463 4.03 -33.57 -2.65
C GLU A 463 5.19 -33.28 -3.63
N GLU A 464 6.27 -34.06 -3.54
CA GLU A 464 7.43 -33.89 -4.43
C GLU A 464 7.04 -34.00 -5.90
N GLN A 465 6.14 -34.93 -6.22
CA GLN A 465 5.62 -35.07 -7.58
C GLN A 465 4.89 -33.81 -8.06
N GLY A 466 4.13 -33.13 -7.18
CA GLY A 466 3.45 -31.89 -7.53
C GLY A 466 4.42 -30.73 -7.80
N LYS A 467 5.48 -30.61 -6.99
CA LYS A 467 6.56 -29.61 -7.23
C LYS A 467 7.32 -29.91 -8.51
N GLU A 468 7.62 -31.18 -8.75
CA GLU A 468 8.30 -31.64 -9.97
C GLU A 468 7.46 -31.39 -11.22
N ASN A 469 6.15 -31.66 -11.18
CA ASN A 469 5.24 -31.32 -12.27
C ASN A 469 5.28 -29.82 -12.58
N CYS A 470 5.26 -28.97 -11.55
CA CYS A 470 5.37 -27.52 -11.72
C CYS A 470 6.72 -27.11 -12.34
N ARG A 471 7.83 -27.72 -11.91
CA ARG A 471 9.17 -27.49 -12.48
C ARG A 471 9.21 -27.89 -13.96
N VAL A 472 8.70 -29.08 -14.28
CA VAL A 472 8.60 -29.57 -15.66
C VAL A 472 7.69 -28.68 -16.51
N ALA A 473 6.58 -28.20 -15.97
CA ALA A 473 5.69 -27.27 -16.65
C ALA A 473 6.37 -25.92 -16.92
N MET A 474 7.20 -25.44 -15.98
CA MET A 474 8.03 -24.24 -16.16
C MET A 474 9.07 -24.42 -17.25
N GLU A 475 9.70 -25.59 -17.37
CA GLU A 475 10.73 -25.86 -18.38
C GLU A 475 10.16 -26.09 -19.78
N LYS A 476 8.98 -26.71 -19.87
CA LYS A 476 8.30 -26.99 -21.14
C LYS A 476 7.88 -25.70 -21.84
N SER A 477 8.24 -25.59 -23.12
CA SER A 477 7.66 -24.58 -24.00
C SER A 477 6.27 -25.03 -24.46
N SER A 478 5.22 -24.31 -24.08
CA SER A 478 3.92 -24.44 -24.70
C SER A 478 3.69 -23.23 -25.62
N GLY A 479 3.35 -23.47 -26.89
CA GLY A 479 3.00 -22.42 -27.85
C GLY A 479 1.66 -21.72 -27.58
N THR A 480 1.17 -21.79 -26.34
CA THR A 480 -0.14 -21.30 -25.89
C THR A 480 -0.09 -19.92 -25.24
N TRP A 481 1.10 -19.47 -24.86
CA TRP A 481 1.30 -18.20 -24.16
C TRP A 481 1.80 -17.13 -25.14
N SER A 482 1.34 -15.91 -24.93
CA SER A 482 1.88 -14.72 -25.60
C SER A 482 2.08 -13.60 -24.59
N LEU A 483 3.07 -12.75 -24.86
CA LEU A 483 3.11 -11.43 -24.24
C LEU A 483 1.91 -10.59 -24.71
N PRO A 484 1.50 -9.57 -23.95
CA PRO A 484 0.52 -8.62 -24.45
C PRO A 484 1.03 -7.95 -25.74
N ASP A 485 0.12 -7.61 -26.65
CA ASP A 485 0.44 -6.73 -27.77
C ASP A 485 0.67 -5.31 -27.24
N ARG A 486 1.36 -4.48 -28.03
CA ARG A 486 1.54 -3.05 -27.73
C ARG A 486 0.20 -2.36 -27.54
N ASN A 487 0.07 -1.51 -26.54
CA ASN A 487 -1.17 -0.82 -26.26
C ASN A 487 -1.43 0.27 -27.32
N PRO A 488 -2.43 0.10 -28.22
CA PRO A 488 -2.71 1.08 -29.27
C PRO A 488 -3.35 2.37 -28.74
N TYR A 489 -3.75 2.39 -27.46
CA TYR A 489 -4.38 3.54 -26.79
C TYR A 489 -3.39 4.39 -26.00
N LEU A 490 -2.12 3.97 -25.89
CA LEU A 490 -1.08 4.86 -25.40
C LEU A 490 -0.75 5.86 -26.52
N VAL A 491 -1.40 7.02 -26.46
CA VAL A 491 -1.20 8.10 -27.42
C VAL A 491 0.11 8.81 -27.08
N ASP A 492 0.96 9.06 -28.08
CA ASP A 492 2.07 10.01 -27.95
C ASP A 492 1.52 11.37 -27.52
N MET A 493 2.18 12.00 -26.55
CA MET A 493 1.75 13.21 -25.86
C MET A 493 1.31 14.29 -26.86
N PRO A 494 0.00 14.59 -27.01
CA PRO A 494 -0.41 15.68 -27.88
C PRO A 494 0.03 17.00 -27.25
N ASN A 495 0.68 17.86 -28.04
CA ASN A 495 0.85 19.27 -27.70
C ASN A 495 -0.54 19.86 -27.54
N VAL A 496 -0.94 20.16 -26.31
CA VAL A 496 -2.20 20.85 -26.05
C VAL A 496 -1.95 22.32 -26.36
N GLU A 497 -2.34 22.74 -27.56
CA GLU A 497 -2.37 24.15 -27.92
C GLU A 497 -3.27 24.91 -26.92
N HIS A 498 -2.93 26.18 -26.66
CA HIS A 498 -3.70 27.06 -25.79
C HIS A 498 -5.15 27.16 -26.28
N ILE A 499 -6.09 26.48 -25.60
CA ILE A 499 -7.52 26.65 -25.84
C ILE A 499 -7.97 27.90 -25.08
N GLU A 500 -8.50 28.90 -25.80
CA GLU A 500 -9.11 30.08 -25.19
C GLU A 500 -10.28 29.70 -24.29
N TYR A 501 -10.31 30.29 -23.10
CA TYR A 501 -11.32 30.04 -22.09
C TYR A 501 -12.63 30.76 -22.41
N LEU A 502 -13.71 29.99 -22.49
CA LEU A 502 -15.08 30.49 -22.35
C LEU A 502 -15.70 29.76 -21.16
N LYS A 503 -16.08 30.47 -20.09
CA LYS A 503 -16.91 29.91 -19.02
C LYS A 503 -18.28 29.61 -19.60
N THR A 504 -18.45 28.45 -20.24
CA THR A 504 -19.70 28.12 -20.91
C THR A 504 -20.66 27.46 -19.92
N ASN A 505 -21.88 27.96 -19.85
CA ASN A 505 -23.00 27.21 -19.27
C ASN A 505 -23.19 25.90 -20.04
N VAL A 506 -23.84 24.91 -19.40
CA VAL A 506 -24.24 23.67 -20.08
C VAL A 506 -25.08 24.04 -21.31
N LYS A 507 -24.60 23.63 -22.49
CA LYS A 507 -25.29 23.83 -23.76
C LYS A 507 -25.98 22.53 -24.16
N THR A 508 -27.27 22.62 -24.41
CA THR A 508 -28.05 21.53 -25.01
C THR A 508 -27.87 21.58 -26.53
N PHE A 509 -27.38 20.49 -27.12
CA PHE A 509 -27.18 20.36 -28.56
C PHE A 509 -28.33 19.63 -29.25
N ARG A 510 -28.97 18.71 -28.53
CA ARG A 510 -30.13 17.96 -28.99
C ARG A 510 -31.04 17.69 -27.80
N ASP A 511 -32.33 17.89 -27.99
CA ASP A 511 -33.36 17.59 -27.00
C ASP A 511 -34.61 17.17 -27.76
N ASP A 512 -34.78 15.86 -27.94
CA ASP A 512 -35.97 15.27 -28.53
C ASP A 512 -36.44 14.06 -27.71
N GLU A 513 -37.52 13.43 -28.15
CA GLU A 513 -38.17 12.31 -27.45
C GLU A 513 -37.26 11.09 -27.27
N PHE A 514 -36.17 10.96 -28.03
CA PHE A 514 -35.26 9.82 -27.99
C PHE A 514 -33.89 10.16 -27.40
N VAL A 515 -33.40 11.39 -27.58
CA VAL A 515 -32.02 11.77 -27.27
C VAL A 515 -31.94 13.16 -26.66
N ASN A 516 -31.27 13.25 -25.50
CA ASN A 516 -30.84 14.49 -24.90
C ASN A 516 -29.30 14.54 -24.88
N VAL A 517 -28.70 15.49 -25.61
CA VAL A 517 -27.25 15.73 -25.63
C VAL A 517 -26.95 17.08 -25.01
N ARG A 518 -26.18 17.05 -23.92
CA ARG A 518 -25.68 18.24 -23.23
C ARG A 518 -24.16 18.22 -23.24
N HIS A 519 -23.56 19.40 -23.36
CA HIS A 519 -22.12 19.56 -23.30
C HIS A 519 -21.75 20.81 -22.51
N GLN A 520 -20.67 20.70 -21.76
CA GLN A 520 -20.07 21.79 -21.02
C GLN A 520 -18.55 21.66 -21.13
N GLN A 521 -17.87 22.75 -21.46
CA GLN A 521 -16.41 22.78 -21.39
C GLN A 521 -15.98 22.77 -19.91
N LYS A 522 -15.10 21.85 -19.52
CA LYS A 522 -14.54 21.79 -18.16
C LYS A 522 -13.82 23.11 -17.84
N SER A 523 -13.86 23.52 -16.58
CA SER A 523 -13.27 24.78 -16.11
C SER A 523 -11.74 24.82 -16.10
N CYS A 524 -11.06 23.69 -16.31
CA CYS A 524 -9.60 23.58 -16.29
C CYS A 524 -9.04 23.26 -17.70
N PRO A 525 -8.38 24.21 -18.39
CA PRO A 525 -7.92 24.05 -19.78
C PRO A 525 -6.65 23.19 -19.96
N LYS A 526 -6.04 22.70 -18.87
CA LYS A 526 -4.74 21.99 -18.93
C LYS A 526 -4.86 20.48 -19.21
N GLU A 527 -6.08 19.97 -19.32
CA GLU A 527 -6.35 18.55 -19.53
C GLU A 527 -7.11 18.35 -20.85
N PRO A 528 -6.54 17.65 -21.85
CA PRO A 528 -7.19 17.26 -23.09
C PRO A 528 -8.10 16.05 -22.79
N GLU A 529 -9.04 16.25 -21.88
CA GLU A 529 -9.95 15.22 -21.41
C GLU A 529 -11.36 15.51 -21.89
N LEU A 530 -12.01 14.47 -22.41
CA LEU A 530 -13.43 14.47 -22.72
C LEU A 530 -14.11 13.45 -21.80
N GLU A 531 -14.98 13.93 -20.94
CA GLU A 531 -15.83 13.07 -20.12
C GLU A 531 -17.16 12.85 -20.84
N ILE A 532 -17.45 11.61 -21.21
CA ILE A 532 -18.69 11.23 -21.89
C ILE A 532 -19.56 10.45 -20.91
N GLY A 533 -20.63 11.09 -20.42
CA GLY A 533 -21.70 10.42 -19.67
C GLY A 533 -22.80 9.96 -20.60
N ILE A 534 -23.08 8.65 -20.64
CA ILE A 534 -24.23 8.09 -21.36
C ILE A 534 -25.19 7.49 -20.35
N SER A 535 -26.42 8.01 -20.31
CA SER A 535 -27.53 7.45 -19.54
C SER A 535 -28.57 6.89 -20.50
N VAL A 536 -28.88 5.60 -20.38
CA VAL A 536 -29.93 4.95 -21.17
C VAL A 536 -31.11 4.71 -20.23
N VAL A 537 -32.22 5.39 -20.50
CA VAL A 537 -33.45 5.28 -19.70
C VAL A 537 -34.35 4.23 -20.34
N LEU A 538 -34.63 3.15 -19.61
CA LEU A 538 -35.55 2.09 -20.02
C LEU A 538 -36.67 2.01 -18.98
N PRO A 539 -37.83 2.66 -19.22
CA PRO A 539 -38.92 2.74 -18.22
C PRO A 539 -39.38 1.37 -17.70
N SER A 540 -39.39 0.35 -18.57
CA SER A 540 -39.79 -1.02 -18.23
C SER A 540 -38.92 -1.70 -17.16
N LEU A 541 -37.69 -1.22 -16.91
CA LEU A 541 -36.82 -1.78 -15.89
C LEU A 541 -37.20 -1.39 -14.46
N CYS A 542 -38.00 -0.34 -14.27
CA CYS A 542 -38.40 0.13 -12.95
C CYS A 542 -39.63 -0.59 -12.40
N ASP A 543 -40.43 -1.19 -13.29
CA ASP A 543 -41.75 -1.73 -12.96
C ASP A 543 -41.74 -3.26 -12.74
N ASP A 544 -40.66 -3.95 -13.12
CA ASP A 544 -40.52 -5.40 -13.00
C ASP A 544 -39.12 -5.80 -12.49
N LEU A 545 -39.10 -6.51 -11.36
CA LEU A 545 -37.88 -7.01 -10.73
C LEU A 545 -37.12 -8.01 -11.62
N GLN A 546 -37.83 -8.82 -12.40
CA GLN A 546 -37.25 -9.78 -13.32
C GLN A 546 -36.51 -9.07 -14.46
N GLU A 547 -37.14 -8.08 -15.08
CA GLU A 547 -36.53 -7.25 -16.14
C GLU A 547 -35.30 -6.49 -15.61
N PHE A 548 -35.41 -5.87 -14.44
CA PHE A 548 -34.27 -5.24 -13.76
C PHE A 548 -33.10 -6.22 -13.57
N SER A 549 -33.41 -7.43 -13.08
CA SER A 549 -32.40 -8.47 -12.82
C SER A 549 -31.73 -8.93 -14.11
N LEU A 550 -32.48 -9.11 -15.19
CA LEU A 550 -31.94 -9.47 -16.51
C LEU A 550 -31.03 -8.38 -17.07
N ALA A 551 -31.45 -7.11 -17.00
CA ALA A 551 -30.64 -5.97 -17.44
C ALA A 551 -29.34 -5.83 -16.62
N TYR A 552 -29.42 -6.02 -15.29
CA TYR A 552 -28.25 -6.04 -14.43
C TYR A 552 -27.29 -7.17 -14.82
N MET A 553 -27.79 -8.40 -15.00
CA MET A 553 -26.98 -9.53 -15.43
C MET A 553 -26.35 -9.30 -16.80
N PHE A 554 -27.09 -8.74 -17.77
CA PHE A 554 -26.56 -8.35 -19.07
C PHE A 554 -25.42 -7.34 -18.94
N ALA A 555 -25.60 -6.28 -18.13
CA ALA A 555 -24.56 -5.28 -17.92
C ALA A 555 -23.29 -5.86 -17.28
N GLN A 556 -23.44 -6.78 -16.32
CA GLN A 556 -22.30 -7.49 -15.72
C GLN A 556 -21.62 -8.43 -16.72
N TYR A 557 -22.38 -9.16 -17.53
CA TYR A 557 -21.86 -10.06 -18.55
C TYR A 557 -21.14 -9.28 -19.67
N PHE A 558 -21.73 -8.19 -20.16
CA PHE A 558 -21.11 -7.32 -21.15
C PHE A 558 -19.79 -6.74 -20.66
N LYS A 559 -19.73 -6.29 -19.39
CA LYS A 559 -18.47 -5.85 -18.75
C LYS A 559 -17.46 -7.00 -18.67
N HIS A 560 -17.91 -8.21 -18.33
CA HIS A 560 -17.05 -9.38 -18.24
C HIS A 560 -16.41 -9.75 -19.59
N GLU A 561 -17.19 -9.78 -20.67
CA GLU A 561 -16.73 -10.08 -22.03
C GLU A 561 -15.82 -8.99 -22.61
N ARG A 562 -16.07 -7.71 -22.28
CA ARG A 562 -15.35 -6.54 -22.83
C ARG A 562 -14.15 -6.06 -22.00
N LEU A 563 -13.86 -6.68 -20.85
CA LEU A 563 -12.67 -6.38 -20.02
C LEU A 563 -11.32 -6.64 -20.74
N VAL A 564 -11.35 -7.00 -22.03
CA VAL A 564 -10.20 -7.10 -22.94
C VAL A 564 -9.79 -5.74 -23.55
N CYS A 565 -10.62 -4.68 -23.44
CA CYS A 565 -10.39 -3.44 -24.19
C CYS A 565 -9.81 -2.25 -23.38
N VAL A 566 -9.53 -2.41 -22.08
CA VAL A 566 -9.00 -1.32 -21.25
C VAL A 566 -7.99 -1.89 -20.26
N TYR A 567 -6.74 -2.08 -20.70
CA TYR A 567 -5.60 -2.30 -19.82
C TYR A 567 -4.43 -1.46 -20.26
#